data_AF-A0A8H3IFM8-F1
#
_entry.id   AF-A0A8H3IFM8-F1
#
_cell.length_a   1.000
_cell.length_b   1.000
_cell.length_c   1.000
_cell.angle_alpha   90.00
_cell.angle_beta   90.00
_cell.angle_gamma   90.00
#
_symmetry.space_group_name_H-M   'P 1'
#
loop_
_entity.id
_entity.type
_entity.pdbx_description
1 polymer ?
#
loop_
_entity_poly.entity_id
_entity_poly.type
_entity_poly.pdbx_seq_one_letter_code
_entity_poly.pdbx_strand_id
1 'polypeptide(L)'
;MDAHLNHGPPVFPIPRFESSIPRSTPGRPRRIEARLTFTEQLGSADFQGPQPELGGSDIHKPALRELTPLRLLENQPPHFGFMLTMSISVQVVCALAAGLLSHVCYFVRGEHHITAPTLLKTYIVLAIVIVSFEFKTGGLGLLDAALTTFAVCTSYASSIFASMLVYRLFFHRLRHFPGPLLARSSKLYHAWQVRKSDQYIFLEQLHQKYGDFVRTGPNEITMFTPSAVAEVYGPSSKCVRSAWYDMMQPLVSMILTRSKPAHDARRRVWDPSFSVKALQSYEDRVLSYAQLLDGSLSSFSSEPVNATAWFKYFAFDVMTDIHYGQSLDMLKNGKDHYAIELSHAGVAVMGPLTPVPWLCQLLMSIPGAQKEWQAYQVWAHEELQSRIKRKPEHFDSVSHPLSAAQEQGGVDIEENYKWLFGDFIANIGAGSETILSTMVFLFYHLAAAPTEIAKLRTELEALTSFSDNRELTSMPHLNGVINETLRLHPPIPSGGLRDTPPEGLEIDGTYIPGGVTVLVPAYSLGRCTSLAWHNLDIVLFSSFMALCPLLLADTDE
;
A
#
# COMPACT_ATOMS: atom_id res chain seq x y z
N MET A 1 20.49 -21.16 -13.67
CA MET A 1 21.44 -21.23 -12.53
C MET A 1 20.86 -20.30 -11.48
N ASP A 2 19.84 -20.80 -10.78
CA ASP A 2 19.00 -20.03 -9.88
C ASP A 2 19.49 -20.22 -8.46
N ALA A 3 19.98 -19.14 -7.86
CA ALA A 3 20.18 -19.01 -6.43
C ALA A 3 19.56 -17.67 -6.02
N HIS A 4 18.25 -17.69 -5.78
CA HIS A 4 17.57 -16.60 -5.09
C HIS A 4 18.08 -16.55 -3.66
N LEU A 5 19.00 -15.61 -3.38
CA LEU A 5 19.38 -15.21 -2.03
C LEU A 5 18.17 -14.54 -1.38
N ASN A 6 17.42 -15.36 -0.64
CA ASN A 6 16.25 -14.96 0.13
C ASN A 6 16.72 -14.31 1.44
N HIS A 7 17.20 -13.07 1.35
CA HIS A 7 17.33 -12.19 2.51
C HIS A 7 16.18 -11.20 2.46
N GLY A 8 15.07 -11.56 3.11
CA GLY A 8 13.97 -10.64 3.35
C GLY A 8 14.46 -9.41 4.15
N PRO A 9 13.81 -8.24 3.99
CA PRO A 9 14.10 -7.08 4.81
C PRO A 9 13.91 -7.41 6.30
N PRO A 10 14.56 -6.69 7.22
CA PRO A 10 14.36 -6.89 8.66
C PRO A 10 12.87 -6.84 8.97
N VAL A 11 12.35 -7.96 9.47
CA VAL A 11 11.00 -8.09 10.00
C VAL A 11 10.86 -7.05 11.11
N PHE A 12 10.06 -6.02 10.88
CA PHE A 12 9.60 -5.19 11.99
C PHE A 12 8.83 -6.11 12.93
N PRO A 13 9.17 -6.14 14.23
CA PRO A 13 8.49 -7.03 15.15
C PRO A 13 7.00 -6.71 15.11
N ILE A 14 6.18 -7.73 14.78
CA ILE A 14 4.79 -7.75 15.25
C ILE A 14 4.88 -7.41 16.74
N PRO A 15 4.13 -6.42 17.24
CA PRO A 15 4.20 -6.10 18.65
C PRO A 15 3.91 -7.39 19.43
N ARG A 16 4.90 -7.89 20.17
CA ARG A 16 4.71 -9.00 21.10
C ARG A 16 3.91 -8.42 22.27
N PHE A 17 2.61 -8.58 22.23
CA PHE A 17 1.74 -8.25 23.35
C PHE A 17 1.80 -9.40 24.35
N GLU A 18 2.71 -9.32 25.32
CA GLU A 18 2.67 -10.19 26.49
C GLU A 18 1.45 -9.80 27.35
N SER A 19 0.49 -10.72 27.46
CA SER A 19 -0.69 -10.55 28.29
C SER A 19 -0.33 -10.62 29.76
N SER A 20 -0.19 -9.47 30.42
CA SER A 20 -0.34 -9.39 31.88
C SER A 20 -1.58 -8.56 32.19
N ILE A 21 -2.70 -9.26 32.46
CA ILE A 21 -3.95 -8.64 32.91
C ILE A 21 -3.94 -8.66 34.45
N PRO A 22 -3.86 -7.52 35.16
CA PRO A 22 -4.34 -7.46 36.54
C PRO A 22 -5.85 -7.22 36.51
N ARG A 23 -6.61 -8.12 37.15
CA ARG A 23 -8.06 -7.94 37.36
C ARG A 23 -8.35 -6.66 38.16
N SER A 24 -9.25 -5.78 37.70
CA SER A 24 -10.24 -5.12 38.58
C SER A 24 -11.32 -4.29 37.85
N THR A 25 -12.37 -4.04 38.63
CA THR A 25 -13.78 -3.57 38.47
C THR A 25 -14.12 -2.31 37.65
N PRO A 26 -15.41 -2.16 37.24
CA PRO A 26 -15.86 -1.13 36.30
C PRO A 26 -16.23 0.21 36.97
N GLY A 27 -15.86 1.32 36.32
CA GLY A 27 -16.47 2.64 36.56
C GLY A 27 -15.51 3.82 36.76
N ARG A 28 -14.90 4.31 35.67
CA ARG A 28 -14.58 5.73 35.33
C ARG A 28 -13.55 5.81 34.20
N PRO A 29 -13.64 6.77 33.27
CA PRO A 29 -12.65 6.93 32.21
C PRO A 29 -11.40 7.66 32.77
N ARG A 30 -10.20 7.15 32.47
CA ARG A 30 -8.96 7.93 32.66
C ARG A 30 -8.07 7.85 31.42
N ARG A 31 -7.56 9.04 31.07
CA ARG A 31 -6.54 9.39 30.08
C ARG A 31 -5.30 8.51 30.28
N ILE A 32 -4.88 7.76 29.26
CA ILE A 32 -3.69 6.90 29.30
C ILE A 32 -2.49 7.70 28.77
N GLU A 33 -1.53 8.00 29.65
CA GLU A 33 -0.18 8.37 29.27
C GLU A 33 0.68 7.10 29.28
N ALA A 34 1.16 6.67 28.11
CA ALA A 34 2.06 5.53 28.00
C ALA A 34 3.52 6.00 28.18
N ARG A 35 4.21 5.48 29.20
CA ARG A 35 5.64 5.64 29.43
C ARG A 35 6.34 4.34 29.01
N LEU A 36 7.23 4.40 28.01
CA LEU A 36 8.06 3.29 27.58
C LEU A 36 9.30 3.17 28.48
N THR A 37 9.51 2.01 29.10
CA THR A 37 10.77 1.63 29.75
C THR A 37 11.38 0.44 29.01
N PHE A 38 12.65 0.58 28.62
CA PHE A 38 13.47 -0.49 28.06
C PHE A 38 14.26 -1.18 29.19
N THR A 39 14.22 -2.51 29.25
CA THR A 39 15.14 -3.33 30.08
C THR A 39 15.90 -4.30 29.18
N GLU A 40 17.23 -4.21 29.20
CA GLU A 40 18.15 -5.18 28.58
C GLU A 40 18.36 -6.37 29.54
N GLN A 41 18.28 -7.60 29.02
CA GLN A 41 18.83 -8.78 29.67
C GLN A 41 19.80 -9.48 28.72
N LEU A 42 21.10 -9.45 29.09
CA LEU A 42 22.16 -10.25 28.51
C LEU A 42 22.16 -11.63 29.16
N GLY A 43 22.06 -12.70 28.36
CA GLY A 43 22.10 -14.09 28.81
C GLY A 43 23.54 -14.61 28.96
N SER A 44 23.80 -15.29 30.07
CA SER A 44 24.94 -16.18 30.28
C SER A 44 24.50 -17.63 30.04
N ALA A 45 25.22 -18.38 29.20
CA ALA A 45 25.06 -19.82 29.07
C ALA A 45 26.41 -20.51 29.18
N ASP A 46 26.54 -21.33 30.22
CA ASP A 46 27.62 -22.27 30.49
C ASP A 46 27.65 -23.41 29.46
N PHE A 47 28.85 -23.86 29.10
CA PHE A 47 29.08 -25.17 28.48
C PHE A 47 30.28 -25.84 29.14
N GLN A 48 30.05 -27.02 29.73
CA GLN A 48 31.06 -27.93 30.28
C GLN A 48 31.56 -28.90 29.20
N GLY A 49 32.87 -29.19 29.21
CA GLY A 49 33.52 -30.30 28.50
C GLY A 49 35.05 -30.27 28.69
N PRO A 50 35.75 -31.43 28.75
CA PRO A 50 36.71 -31.72 29.83
C PRO A 50 38.20 -31.46 29.54
N GLN A 51 38.98 -31.34 30.61
CA GLN A 51 40.45 -31.22 30.64
C GLN A 51 41.20 -32.51 30.24
N PRO A 52 42.50 -32.40 29.93
CA PRO A 52 43.48 -33.12 30.77
C PRO A 52 44.76 -32.34 31.12
N GLU A 53 45.14 -32.50 32.39
CA GLU A 53 46.46 -32.80 33.00
C GLU A 53 47.74 -31.99 32.66
N LEU A 54 48.31 -31.43 33.73
CA LEU A 54 49.66 -30.87 33.85
C LEU A 54 50.66 -31.97 34.23
N GLY A 55 51.87 -31.92 33.67
CA GLY A 55 53.01 -32.66 34.18
C GLY A 55 54.35 -32.30 33.53
N GLY A 56 55.30 -31.82 34.34
CA GLY A 56 56.69 -32.29 34.30
C GLY A 56 57.74 -31.52 33.48
N SER A 57 58.54 -30.75 34.22
CA SER A 57 59.96 -30.37 34.03
C SER A 57 60.87 -31.30 33.19
N ASP A 58 61.78 -30.74 32.38
CA ASP A 58 63.24 -30.66 32.66
C ASP A 58 64.13 -30.24 31.45
N ILE A 59 64.93 -29.19 31.68
CA ILE A 59 66.41 -29.07 31.48
C ILE A 59 67.08 -29.71 30.23
N HIS A 60 67.63 -28.91 29.30
CA HIS A 60 69.09 -28.70 29.05
C HIS A 60 69.43 -27.98 27.70
N LYS A 61 69.92 -26.74 27.81
CA LYS A 61 71.16 -26.12 27.28
C LYS A 61 71.58 -26.17 25.76
N PRO A 62 72.44 -25.21 25.32
CA PRO A 62 72.33 -24.48 24.05
C PRO A 62 73.50 -24.72 23.09
N ALA A 63 73.42 -24.17 21.87
CA ALA A 63 74.58 -23.77 21.08
C ALA A 63 74.19 -22.76 19.99
N LEU A 64 74.96 -21.67 19.86
CA LEU A 64 75.35 -20.91 18.63
C LEU A 64 75.67 -19.47 19.05
N ARG A 65 76.95 -19.13 19.29
CA ARG A 65 77.94 -18.58 18.33
C ARG A 65 77.51 -17.27 17.64
N GLU A 66 77.88 -16.18 18.32
CA GLU A 66 78.55 -14.95 17.85
C GLU A 66 78.54 -14.46 16.38
N LEU A 67 78.36 -13.12 16.28
CA LEU A 67 78.77 -12.14 15.26
C LEU A 67 77.87 -12.06 14.00
N THR A 68 77.36 -10.92 13.50
CA THR A 68 77.81 -9.50 13.44
C THR A 68 76.61 -8.65 12.94
N PRO A 69 76.59 -7.29 13.04
CA PRO A 69 75.41 -6.48 12.76
C PRO A 69 75.36 -6.01 11.30
N LEU A 70 74.22 -6.17 10.62
CA LEU A 70 73.94 -5.55 9.33
C LEU A 70 72.58 -4.84 9.35
N ARG A 71 72.66 -3.56 9.04
CA ARG A 71 71.58 -2.59 8.86
C ARG A 71 70.65 -2.96 7.69
N LEU A 72 69.48 -2.33 7.73
CA LEU A 72 68.50 -2.07 6.66
C LEU A 72 67.53 -3.21 6.34
N LEU A 73 66.37 -3.17 7.00
CA LEU A 73 65.08 -3.18 6.32
C LEU A 73 64.12 -2.34 7.17
N GLU A 74 63.98 -1.08 6.77
CA GLU A 74 62.96 -0.16 7.23
C GLU A 74 61.60 -0.76 6.83
N ASN A 75 60.81 -1.16 7.83
CA ASN A 75 59.45 -1.62 7.67
C ASN A 75 58.61 -0.51 7.00
N GLN A 76 58.39 -0.63 5.70
CA GLN A 76 57.28 0.06 5.05
C GLN A 76 55.98 -0.50 5.67
N PRO A 77 55.13 0.33 6.30
CA PRO A 77 53.83 -0.12 6.75
C PRO A 77 52.99 -0.54 5.53
N PRO A 78 52.06 -1.51 5.68
CA PRO A 78 51.31 -2.04 4.56
C PRO A 78 50.51 -0.93 3.86
N HIS A 79 50.42 -1.05 2.54
CA HIS A 79 49.82 -0.12 1.56
C HIS A 79 48.33 0.24 1.74
N PHE A 80 47.76 0.12 2.93
CA PHE A 80 46.41 0.61 3.25
C PHE A 80 46.30 2.15 3.32
N GLY A 81 47.43 2.86 3.19
CA GLY A 81 47.47 4.32 3.17
C GLY A 81 47.23 4.99 1.81
N PHE A 82 46.97 4.24 0.73
CA PHE A 82 46.86 4.85 -0.61
C PHE A 82 45.60 5.73 -0.80
N MET A 83 44.57 5.57 0.05
CA MET A 83 43.43 6.51 0.09
C MET A 83 43.68 7.75 0.98
N LEU A 84 44.77 7.81 1.75
CA LEU A 84 45.01 8.85 2.78
C LEU A 84 45.58 10.17 2.27
N THR A 85 45.80 10.33 0.95
CA THR A 85 46.41 11.55 0.37
C THR A 85 45.75 11.99 -0.94
N MET A 86 44.57 11.46 -1.27
CA MET A 86 43.87 11.88 -2.49
C MET A 86 43.36 13.31 -2.30
N SER A 87 43.65 14.19 -3.26
CA SER A 87 43.05 15.51 -3.28
C SER A 87 41.53 15.39 -3.38
N ILE A 88 40.81 16.38 -2.83
CA ILE A 88 39.35 16.45 -2.91
C ILE A 88 38.83 16.27 -4.34
N SER A 89 39.57 16.79 -5.33
CA SER A 89 39.26 16.63 -6.75
C SER A 89 39.22 15.17 -7.17
N VAL A 90 40.17 14.33 -6.71
CA VAL A 90 40.18 12.91 -7.06
C VAL A 90 39.08 12.16 -6.31
N GLN A 91 38.82 12.48 -5.04
CA GLN A 91 37.71 11.89 -4.29
C GLN A 91 36.36 12.18 -4.96
N VAL A 92 36.14 13.42 -5.41
CA VAL A 92 34.93 13.82 -6.16
C VAL A 92 34.81 13.04 -7.47
N VAL A 93 35.88 12.90 -8.24
CA VAL A 93 35.86 12.11 -9.50
C VAL A 93 35.52 10.65 -9.23
N CYS A 94 36.13 10.05 -8.20
CA CYS A 94 35.81 8.68 -7.78
C CYS A 94 34.34 8.55 -7.35
N ALA A 95 33.81 9.53 -6.62
CA ALA A 95 32.41 9.55 -6.19
C ALA A 95 31.44 9.65 -7.37
N LEU A 96 31.75 10.50 -8.35
CA LEU A 96 30.98 10.62 -9.60
C LEU A 96 30.99 9.29 -10.37
N ALA A 97 32.14 8.66 -10.53
CA ALA A 97 32.27 7.37 -11.22
C ALA A 97 31.52 6.25 -10.49
N ALA A 98 31.64 6.19 -9.17
CA ALA A 98 30.90 5.25 -8.34
C ALA A 98 29.39 5.46 -8.45
N GLY A 99 28.92 6.71 -8.44
CA GLY A 99 27.49 7.03 -8.61
C GLY A 99 26.95 6.57 -9.97
N LEU A 100 27.71 6.78 -11.04
CA LEU A 100 27.35 6.32 -12.38
C LEU A 100 27.27 4.79 -12.44
N LEU A 101 28.26 4.09 -11.89
CA LEU A 101 28.28 2.63 -11.81
C LEU A 101 27.12 2.09 -10.96
N SER A 102 26.83 2.71 -9.81
CA SER A 102 25.69 2.35 -8.97
C SER A 102 24.37 2.47 -9.73
N HIS A 103 24.19 3.51 -10.54
CA HIS A 103 23.00 3.63 -11.37
C HIS A 103 22.92 2.49 -12.41
N VAL A 104 23.95 2.32 -13.23
CA VAL A 104 23.96 1.38 -14.36
C VAL A 104 23.91 -0.09 -13.91
N CYS A 105 24.59 -0.43 -12.82
CA CYS A 105 24.71 -1.80 -12.35
C CYS A 105 23.58 -2.21 -11.38
N TYR A 106 23.04 -1.27 -10.59
CA TYR A 106 22.09 -1.57 -9.52
C TYR A 106 20.74 -0.84 -9.69
N PHE A 107 20.70 0.50 -9.68
CA PHE A 107 19.42 1.22 -9.62
C PHE A 107 18.56 1.15 -10.89
N VAL A 108 19.14 0.80 -12.05
CA VAL A 108 18.37 0.54 -13.27
C VAL A 108 17.64 -0.81 -13.21
N ARG A 109 18.06 -1.74 -12.34
CA ARG A 109 17.60 -3.14 -12.33
C ARG A 109 16.74 -3.42 -11.11
N GLY A 110 15.56 -3.99 -11.33
CA GLY A 110 14.66 -4.39 -10.26
C GLY A 110 13.99 -3.23 -9.53
N GLU A 111 13.26 -3.57 -8.48
CA GLU A 111 12.52 -2.63 -7.65
C GLU A 111 13.25 -2.40 -6.33
N HIS A 112 13.30 -1.14 -5.88
CA HIS A 112 14.05 -0.73 -4.69
C HIS A 112 13.18 0.02 -3.66
N HIS A 113 11.86 0.04 -3.83
CA HIS A 113 10.94 0.85 -3.02
C HIS A 113 10.90 0.44 -1.55
N ILE A 114 10.89 -0.86 -1.26
CA ILE A 114 10.89 -1.38 0.12
C ILE A 114 12.24 -1.10 0.81
N THR A 115 13.34 -1.12 0.06
CA THR A 115 14.70 -0.91 0.59
C THR A 115 15.03 0.57 0.81
N ALA A 116 14.17 1.51 0.41
CA ALA A 116 14.45 2.94 0.49
C ALA A 116 14.86 3.44 1.89
N PRO A 117 14.22 3.02 3.00
CA PRO A 117 14.66 3.41 4.35
C PRO A 117 16.04 2.87 4.70
N THR A 118 16.34 1.62 4.31
CA THR A 118 17.64 1.00 4.54
C THR A 118 18.72 1.72 3.75
N LEU A 119 18.47 2.04 2.48
CA LEU A 119 19.40 2.80 1.64
C LEU A 119 19.73 4.18 2.23
N LEU A 120 18.71 4.90 2.74
CA LEU A 120 18.94 6.19 3.40
C LEU A 120 19.78 6.04 4.67
N LYS A 121 19.46 5.06 5.53
CA LYS A 121 20.23 4.77 6.75
C LYS A 121 21.68 4.43 6.42
N THR A 122 21.91 3.55 5.45
CA THR A 122 23.25 3.18 5.00
C THR A 122 24.01 4.39 4.47
N TYR A 123 23.36 5.27 3.71
CA TYR A 123 23.98 6.50 3.20
C TYR A 123 24.40 7.46 4.33
N ILE A 124 23.54 7.66 5.34
CA ILE A 124 23.83 8.50 6.51
C ILE A 124 24.98 7.90 7.35
N VAL A 125 24.93 6.60 7.63
CA VAL A 125 25.97 5.91 8.39
C VAL A 125 27.31 5.99 7.66
N LEU A 126 27.31 5.78 6.34
CA LEU A 126 28.52 5.89 5.54
C LEU A 126 29.10 7.31 5.59
N ALA A 127 28.26 8.35 5.52
CA ALA A 127 28.72 9.73 5.66
C ALA A 127 29.38 9.96 7.04
N ILE A 128 28.79 9.47 8.13
CA ILE A 128 29.38 9.59 9.48
C ILE A 128 30.72 8.85 9.57
N VAL A 129 30.83 7.68 8.96
CA VAL A 129 32.08 6.90 8.90
C VAL A 129 33.15 7.65 8.11
N ILE A 130 32.81 8.25 6.97
CA ILE A 130 33.76 9.03 6.16
C ILE A 130 34.23 10.27 6.95
N VAL A 131 33.33 11.04 7.58
CA VAL A 131 33.73 12.18 8.43
C VAL A 131 34.66 11.73 9.56
N SER A 132 34.32 10.63 10.23
CA SER A 132 35.12 10.09 11.34
C SER A 132 36.49 9.62 10.89
N PHE A 133 36.57 9.02 9.70
CA PHE A 133 37.82 8.59 9.08
C PHE A 133 38.67 9.81 8.69
N GLU A 134 38.12 10.77 7.95
CA GLU A 134 38.81 12.00 7.55
C GLU A 134 39.33 12.81 8.74
N PHE A 135 38.56 12.87 9.83
CA PHE A 135 38.98 13.54 11.07
C PHE A 135 40.10 12.77 11.80
N LYS A 136 39.98 11.44 11.96
CA LYS A 136 40.93 10.65 12.75
C LYS A 136 42.22 10.32 12.01
N THR A 137 42.14 10.04 10.72
CA THR A 137 43.28 9.56 9.92
C THR A 137 43.76 10.57 8.88
N GLY A 138 42.87 11.45 8.40
CA GLY A 138 43.21 12.48 7.41
C GLY A 138 43.82 13.75 7.99
N GLY A 139 43.78 13.93 9.32
CA GLY A 139 44.32 15.12 10.00
C GLY A 139 43.55 16.41 9.72
N LEU A 140 42.36 16.32 9.11
CA LEU A 140 41.48 17.45 8.84
C LEU A 140 40.77 17.90 10.13
N GLY A 141 40.51 19.20 10.25
CA GLY A 141 39.58 19.71 11.25
C GLY A 141 38.18 19.12 11.05
N LEU A 142 37.37 19.04 12.11
CA LEU A 142 36.03 18.43 12.04
C LEU A 142 35.14 19.10 10.97
N LEU A 143 35.23 20.43 10.84
CA LEU A 143 34.49 21.20 9.84
C LEU A 143 34.95 20.86 8.42
N ASP A 144 36.26 20.78 8.19
CA ASP A 144 36.82 20.48 6.87
C ASP A 144 36.52 19.04 6.43
N ALA A 145 36.57 18.08 7.36
CA ALA A 145 36.13 16.71 7.15
C ALA A 145 34.63 16.65 6.81
N ALA A 146 33.79 17.40 7.54
CA ALA A 146 32.36 17.46 7.24
C ALA A 146 32.07 18.05 5.85
N LEU A 147 32.76 19.13 5.45
CA LEU A 147 32.61 19.76 4.13
C LEU A 147 33.11 18.85 3.00
N THR A 148 34.23 18.18 3.19
CA THR A 148 34.81 17.24 2.21
C THR A 148 33.89 16.04 2.02
N THR A 149 33.43 15.43 3.11
CA THR A 149 32.45 14.34 3.06
C THR A 149 31.14 14.80 2.38
N PHE A 150 30.64 15.99 2.70
CA PHE A 150 29.44 16.53 2.04
C PHE A 150 29.65 16.67 0.53
N ALA A 151 30.80 17.18 0.07
CA ALA A 151 31.13 17.29 -1.34
C ALA A 151 31.19 15.90 -2.03
N VAL A 152 31.81 14.91 -1.40
CA VAL A 152 31.88 13.52 -1.90
C VAL A 152 30.48 12.90 -2.00
N CYS A 153 29.69 12.98 -0.93
CA CYS A 153 28.34 12.45 -0.85
C CYS A 153 27.41 13.09 -1.91
N THR A 154 27.42 14.42 -2.04
CA THR A 154 26.62 15.14 -3.03
C THR A 154 27.07 14.86 -4.46
N SER A 155 28.38 14.69 -4.70
CA SER A 155 28.91 14.29 -6.00
C SER A 155 28.42 12.88 -6.39
N TYR A 156 28.49 11.92 -5.47
CA TYR A 156 27.93 10.57 -5.69
C TYR A 156 26.43 10.61 -6.01
N ALA A 157 25.64 11.31 -5.21
CA ALA A 157 24.19 11.40 -5.39
C ALA A 157 23.82 12.11 -6.71
N SER A 158 24.47 13.24 -7.02
CA SER A 158 24.22 13.99 -8.26
C SER A 158 24.55 13.16 -9.49
N SER A 159 25.62 12.35 -9.49
CA SER A 159 25.93 11.44 -10.58
C SER A 159 24.84 10.39 -10.80
N ILE A 160 24.30 9.78 -9.73
CA ILE A 160 23.18 8.84 -9.83
C ILE A 160 21.97 9.52 -10.48
N PHE A 161 21.54 10.66 -9.95
CA PHE A 161 20.34 11.33 -10.44
C PHE A 161 20.50 11.88 -11.85
N ALA A 162 21.68 12.41 -12.21
CA ALA A 162 21.99 12.86 -13.56
C ALA A 162 21.97 11.69 -14.56
N SER A 163 22.65 10.58 -14.24
CA SER A 163 22.64 9.37 -15.06
C SER A 163 21.23 8.81 -15.23
N MET A 164 20.45 8.78 -14.16
CA MET A 164 19.05 8.35 -14.17
C MET A 164 18.15 9.24 -15.03
N LEU A 165 18.32 10.56 -14.94
CA LEU A 165 17.57 11.51 -15.76
C LEU A 165 17.87 11.33 -17.25
N VAL A 166 19.16 11.25 -17.60
CA VAL A 166 19.61 11.02 -18.99
C VAL A 166 19.05 9.71 -19.52
N TYR A 167 19.14 8.62 -18.75
CA TYR A 167 18.58 7.33 -19.14
C TYR A 167 17.06 7.41 -19.37
N ARG A 168 16.30 7.95 -18.40
CA ARG A 168 14.83 7.99 -18.43
C ARG A 168 14.28 8.82 -19.59
N LEU A 169 14.95 9.91 -19.95
CA LEU A 169 14.50 10.83 -20.99
C LEU A 169 14.88 10.36 -22.40
N PHE A 170 16.11 9.86 -22.61
CA PHE A 170 16.66 9.60 -23.94
C PHE A 170 16.79 8.12 -24.31
N PHE A 171 17.09 7.26 -23.33
CA PHE A 171 17.42 5.84 -23.57
C PHE A 171 16.35 4.86 -23.11
N HIS A 172 15.38 5.32 -22.31
CA HIS A 172 14.32 4.46 -21.81
C HIS A 172 13.47 3.87 -22.94
N ARG A 173 13.15 2.58 -22.83
CA ARG A 173 12.34 1.84 -23.82
C ARG A 173 10.98 2.48 -24.13
N LEU A 174 10.38 3.16 -23.15
CA LEU A 174 9.10 3.87 -23.31
C LEU A 174 9.22 5.29 -23.87
N ARG A 175 10.37 5.67 -24.45
CA ARG A 175 10.60 7.03 -24.97
C ARG A 175 9.68 7.46 -26.12
N HIS A 176 9.11 6.49 -26.83
CA HIS A 176 8.22 6.73 -27.99
C HIS A 176 6.76 6.99 -27.58
N PHE A 177 6.38 6.65 -26.34
CA PHE A 177 5.04 6.94 -25.83
C PHE A 177 4.92 8.44 -25.47
N PRO A 178 3.80 9.09 -25.85
CA PRO A 178 3.54 10.48 -25.51
C PRO A 178 3.28 10.64 -24.01
N GLY A 179 3.46 11.85 -23.47
CA GLY A 179 3.17 12.17 -22.07
C GLY A 179 4.00 13.34 -21.54
N PRO A 180 3.65 13.89 -20.36
CA PRO A 180 4.36 15.02 -19.79
C PRO A 180 5.86 14.72 -19.57
N LEU A 181 6.75 15.64 -19.96
CA LEU A 181 8.20 15.47 -19.79
C LEU A 181 8.61 15.22 -18.33
N LEU A 182 7.94 15.88 -17.39
CA LEU A 182 8.19 15.70 -15.95
C LEU A 182 7.71 14.33 -15.44
N ALA A 183 6.60 13.80 -15.97
CA ALA A 183 6.15 12.44 -15.65
C ALA A 183 7.13 11.38 -16.16
N ARG A 184 7.75 11.63 -17.33
CA ARG A 184 8.78 10.75 -17.91
C ARG A 184 10.06 10.70 -17.06
N SER A 185 10.40 11.77 -16.34
CA SER A 185 11.60 11.83 -15.51
C SER A 185 11.37 11.31 -14.09
N SER A 186 10.24 11.66 -13.46
CA SER A 186 9.97 11.32 -12.05
C SER A 186 8.48 11.27 -11.73
N LYS A 187 8.09 10.30 -10.88
CA LYS A 187 6.74 10.21 -10.30
C LYS A 187 6.46 11.27 -9.23
N LEU A 188 7.48 12.03 -8.78
CA LEU A 188 7.27 13.20 -7.93
C LEU A 188 6.38 14.26 -8.60
N TYR A 189 6.47 14.39 -9.93
CA TYR A 189 5.55 15.24 -10.68
C TYR A 189 4.11 14.76 -10.52
N HIS A 190 3.87 13.45 -10.69
CA HIS A 190 2.54 12.87 -10.53
C HIS A 190 2.03 13.08 -9.10
N ALA A 191 2.84 12.77 -8.08
CA ALA A 191 2.50 12.99 -6.67
C ALA A 191 2.13 14.46 -6.37
N TRP A 192 2.84 15.42 -6.96
CA TRP A 192 2.52 16.84 -6.86
C TRP A 192 1.16 17.20 -7.50
N GLN A 193 0.89 16.67 -8.70
CA GLN A 193 -0.38 16.92 -9.38
C GLN A 193 -1.55 16.42 -8.54
N VAL A 194 -1.43 15.20 -7.97
CA VAL A 194 -2.51 14.54 -7.24
C VAL A 194 -2.52 14.79 -5.74
N ARG A 195 -1.82 15.83 -5.26
CA ARG A 195 -1.75 16.16 -3.83
C ARG A 195 -3.11 16.51 -3.20
N LYS A 196 -4.11 16.82 -4.04
CA LYS A 196 -5.51 17.05 -3.66
C LYS A 196 -6.37 15.78 -3.76
N SER A 197 -5.75 14.61 -3.98
CA SER A 197 -6.42 13.30 -4.13
C SER A 197 -7.35 13.19 -5.35
N ASP A 198 -7.03 13.88 -6.44
CA ASP A 198 -7.79 14.03 -7.68
C ASP A 198 -7.17 13.27 -8.86
N GLN A 199 -6.52 12.12 -8.60
CA GLN A 199 -5.79 11.35 -9.61
C GLN A 199 -6.62 11.01 -10.86
N TYR A 200 -7.88 10.64 -10.70
CA TYR A 200 -8.73 10.27 -11.83
C TYR A 200 -9.02 11.46 -12.77
N ILE A 201 -9.12 12.68 -12.23
CA ILE A 201 -9.28 13.91 -13.01
C ILE A 201 -7.99 14.21 -13.76
N PHE A 202 -6.85 14.10 -13.08
CA PHE A 202 -5.55 14.30 -13.70
C PHE A 202 -5.31 13.31 -14.86
N LEU A 203 -5.67 12.03 -14.68
CA LEU A 203 -5.56 11.02 -15.72
C LEU A 203 -6.48 11.33 -16.92
N GLU A 204 -7.72 11.76 -16.67
CA GLU A 204 -8.65 12.20 -17.72
C GLU A 204 -8.07 13.38 -18.54
N GLN A 205 -7.48 14.38 -17.88
CA GLN A 205 -6.82 15.49 -18.57
C GLN A 205 -5.64 15.02 -19.44
N LEU A 206 -4.90 14.00 -18.99
CA LEU A 206 -3.83 13.40 -19.78
C LEU A 206 -4.38 12.64 -21.00
N HIS A 207 -5.49 11.91 -20.85
CA HIS A 207 -6.17 11.25 -21.96
C HIS A 207 -6.56 12.25 -23.04
N GLN A 208 -7.27 13.31 -22.65
CA GLN A 208 -7.72 14.36 -23.57
C GLN A 208 -6.57 15.04 -24.32
N LYS A 209 -5.39 15.13 -23.70
CA LYS A 209 -4.21 15.80 -24.26
C LYS A 209 -3.32 14.89 -25.11
N TYR A 210 -3.15 13.63 -24.73
CA TYR A 210 -2.12 12.75 -25.30
C TYR A 210 -2.69 11.50 -26.00
N GLY A 211 -4.00 11.25 -25.92
CA GLY A 211 -4.66 10.09 -26.51
C GLY A 211 -4.59 8.84 -25.63
N ASP A 212 -4.78 7.67 -26.24
CA ASP A 212 -5.16 6.45 -25.49
C ASP A 212 -4.00 5.76 -24.76
N PHE A 213 -2.75 5.99 -25.18
CA PHE A 213 -1.56 5.38 -24.57
C PHE A 213 -0.61 6.47 -24.08
N VAL A 214 -0.61 6.72 -22.77
CA VAL A 214 0.14 7.84 -22.19
C VAL A 214 1.18 7.37 -21.19
N ARG A 215 2.41 7.83 -21.36
CA ARG A 215 3.50 7.61 -20.39
C ARG A 215 3.32 8.52 -19.17
N THR A 216 2.72 7.98 -18.13
CA THR A 216 2.39 8.66 -16.86
C THR A 216 3.46 8.53 -15.77
N GLY A 217 4.57 7.85 -16.10
CA GLY A 217 5.74 7.70 -15.23
C GLY A 217 7.01 7.29 -15.98
N PRO A 218 8.15 7.19 -15.28
CA PRO A 218 9.40 6.73 -15.89
C PRO A 218 9.29 5.35 -16.54
N ASN A 219 8.68 4.39 -15.84
CA ASN A 219 8.40 3.03 -16.30
C ASN A 219 6.89 2.71 -16.16
N GLU A 220 6.03 3.65 -16.53
CA GLU A 220 4.58 3.51 -16.40
C GLU A 220 3.83 4.02 -17.63
N ILE A 221 2.81 3.27 -18.06
CA ILE A 221 1.87 3.64 -19.12
C ILE A 221 0.44 3.55 -18.59
N THR A 222 -0.34 4.60 -18.79
CA THR A 222 -1.78 4.57 -18.59
C THR A 222 -2.47 4.37 -19.94
N MET A 223 -3.44 3.47 -19.98
CA MET A 223 -4.20 3.10 -21.17
C MET A 223 -5.66 3.48 -20.99
N PHE A 224 -6.19 4.21 -21.97
CA PHE A 224 -7.57 4.68 -21.99
C PHE A 224 -8.40 3.98 -23.07
N THR A 225 -8.10 2.70 -23.30
CA THR A 225 -8.84 1.84 -24.23
C THR A 225 -9.59 0.73 -23.48
N PRO A 226 -10.85 0.42 -23.83
CA PRO A 226 -11.61 -0.65 -23.20
C PRO A 226 -10.99 -2.05 -23.39
N SER A 227 -10.31 -2.30 -24.52
CA SER A 227 -9.67 -3.60 -24.78
C SER A 227 -8.58 -3.94 -23.75
N ALA A 228 -7.96 -2.93 -23.15
CA ALA A 228 -6.97 -3.10 -22.10
C ALA A 228 -7.54 -3.72 -20.82
N VAL A 229 -8.85 -3.60 -20.56
CA VAL A 229 -9.46 -4.10 -19.32
C VAL A 229 -9.30 -5.63 -19.21
N ALA A 230 -9.61 -6.36 -20.28
CA ALA A 230 -9.51 -7.82 -20.29
C ALA A 230 -8.05 -8.29 -20.21
N GLU A 231 -7.15 -7.63 -20.94
CA GLU A 231 -5.73 -7.99 -20.96
C GLU A 231 -5.02 -7.68 -19.62
N VAL A 232 -5.39 -6.59 -18.95
CA VAL A 232 -4.73 -6.16 -17.70
C VAL A 232 -5.40 -6.76 -16.46
N TYR A 233 -6.73 -6.78 -16.40
CA TYR A 233 -7.48 -7.19 -15.20
C TYR A 233 -8.29 -8.48 -15.37
N GLY A 234 -8.43 -8.99 -16.59
CA GLY A 234 -9.25 -10.16 -16.85
C GLY A 234 -8.72 -11.45 -16.21
N PRO A 235 -9.54 -12.51 -16.13
CA PRO A 235 -9.17 -13.76 -15.48
C PRO A 235 -7.94 -14.45 -16.09
N SER A 236 -7.75 -14.30 -17.41
CA SER A 236 -6.61 -14.83 -18.16
C SER A 236 -5.38 -13.91 -18.15
N SER A 237 -5.48 -12.72 -17.54
CA SER A 237 -4.37 -11.77 -17.47
C SER A 237 -3.16 -12.40 -16.77
N LYS A 238 -2.01 -12.21 -17.41
CA LYS A 238 -0.70 -12.55 -16.84
C LYS A 238 -0.08 -11.39 -16.08
N CYS A 239 -0.74 -10.23 -16.07
CA CYS A 239 -0.25 -9.08 -15.33
C CYS A 239 -0.31 -9.34 -13.82
N VAL A 240 0.69 -8.87 -13.10
CA VAL A 240 0.79 -9.02 -11.65
C VAL A 240 0.55 -7.68 -10.95
N ARG A 241 0.25 -7.70 -9.65
CA ARG A 241 0.11 -6.47 -8.87
C ARG A 241 1.46 -5.75 -8.76
N SER A 242 1.45 -4.42 -8.92
CA SER A 242 2.69 -3.62 -8.92
C SER A 242 3.19 -3.28 -7.51
N ALA A 243 4.34 -2.59 -7.45
CA ALA A 243 4.97 -2.11 -6.22
C ALA A 243 4.07 -1.27 -5.29
N TRP A 244 2.97 -0.70 -5.79
CA TRP A 244 1.99 0.02 -4.97
C TRP A 244 1.41 -0.86 -3.85
N TYR A 245 1.22 -2.15 -4.14
CA TYR A 245 0.63 -3.09 -3.19
C TYR A 245 1.56 -3.48 -2.04
N ASP A 246 2.86 -3.14 -2.13
CA ASP A 246 3.81 -3.32 -1.03
C ASP A 246 3.83 -2.14 -0.05
N MET A 247 3.06 -1.08 -0.30
CA MET A 247 3.09 0.14 0.51
C MET A 247 2.70 -0.11 1.98
N MET A 248 1.96 -1.19 2.25
CA MET A 248 1.54 -1.57 3.60
C MET A 248 2.38 -2.69 4.21
N GLN A 249 3.44 -3.16 3.54
CA GLN A 249 4.35 -4.17 4.11
C GLN A 249 4.86 -3.72 5.50
N PRO A 250 4.98 -4.66 6.47
CA PRO A 250 4.86 -6.11 6.35
C PRO A 250 3.42 -6.67 6.44
N LEU A 251 2.39 -5.82 6.39
CA LEU A 251 0.99 -6.27 6.37
C LEU A 251 0.71 -7.05 5.09
N VAL A 252 0.17 -8.27 5.22
CA VAL A 252 -0.18 -9.15 4.11
C VAL A 252 -1.67 -9.46 4.12
N SER A 253 -2.31 -9.38 2.96
CA SER A 253 -3.72 -9.73 2.80
C SER A 253 -3.99 -10.24 1.40
N MET A 254 -5.16 -10.84 1.18
CA MET A 254 -5.60 -11.27 -0.14
C MET A 254 -5.59 -10.09 -1.15
N ILE A 255 -5.92 -8.88 -0.71
CA ILE A 255 -5.96 -7.68 -1.57
C ILE A 255 -4.55 -7.15 -1.87
N LEU A 256 -3.63 -7.25 -0.91
CA LEU A 256 -2.29 -6.65 -0.98
C LEU A 256 -1.22 -7.58 -1.58
N THR A 257 -1.38 -8.90 -1.48
CA THR A 257 -0.33 -9.81 -1.95
C THR A 257 -0.09 -9.71 -3.45
N ARG A 258 1.18 -9.62 -3.86
CA ARG A 258 1.58 -9.58 -5.28
C ARG A 258 1.80 -10.99 -5.87
N SER A 259 2.00 -11.98 -5.01
CA SER A 259 2.22 -13.37 -5.42
C SER A 259 0.89 -14.01 -5.84
N LYS A 260 0.78 -14.36 -7.13
CA LYS A 260 -0.40 -15.06 -7.67
C LYS A 260 -0.66 -16.40 -6.95
N PRO A 261 0.34 -17.27 -6.69
CA PRO A 261 0.10 -18.48 -5.91
C PRO A 261 -0.41 -18.23 -4.49
N ALA A 262 0.14 -17.23 -3.80
CA ALA A 262 -0.31 -16.88 -2.44
C ALA A 262 -1.73 -16.28 -2.46
N HIS A 263 -2.01 -15.42 -3.44
CA HIS A 263 -3.35 -14.89 -3.70
C HIS A 263 -4.36 -16.02 -3.91
N ASP A 264 -4.06 -16.95 -4.82
CA ASP A 264 -4.99 -18.02 -5.19
C ASP A 264 -5.21 -18.99 -4.02
N ALA A 265 -4.15 -19.30 -3.26
CA ALA A 265 -4.27 -20.09 -2.03
C ALA A 265 -5.15 -19.39 -0.99
N ARG A 266 -4.94 -18.09 -0.75
CA ARG A 266 -5.73 -17.34 0.23
C ARG A 266 -7.17 -17.12 -0.24
N ARG A 267 -7.39 -16.88 -1.53
CA ARG A 267 -8.71 -16.74 -2.13
C ARG A 267 -9.57 -17.99 -1.96
N ARG A 268 -9.00 -19.18 -2.15
CA ARG A 268 -9.71 -20.45 -1.91
C ARG A 268 -10.26 -20.58 -0.49
N VAL A 269 -9.61 -19.96 0.49
CA VAL A 269 -10.07 -19.94 1.90
C VAL A 269 -11.26 -19.00 2.08
N TRP A 270 -11.32 -17.91 1.32
CA TRP A 270 -12.38 -16.90 1.38
C TRP A 270 -13.58 -17.19 0.49
N ASP A 271 -13.40 -17.84 -0.66
CA ASP A 271 -14.47 -18.09 -1.64
C ASP A 271 -15.75 -18.70 -1.02
N PRO A 272 -15.68 -19.67 -0.07
CA PRO A 272 -16.89 -20.23 0.56
C PRO A 272 -17.73 -19.18 1.33
N SER A 273 -17.08 -18.16 1.91
CA SER A 273 -17.74 -17.06 2.64
C SER A 273 -18.60 -16.17 1.74
N PHE A 274 -18.40 -16.25 0.42
CA PHE A 274 -19.14 -15.48 -0.58
C PHE A 274 -19.90 -16.39 -1.54
N SER A 275 -20.14 -17.65 -1.16
CA SER A 275 -21.01 -18.57 -1.90
C SER A 275 -22.47 -18.09 -1.87
N VAL A 276 -23.28 -18.52 -2.83
CA VAL A 276 -24.72 -18.19 -2.89
C VAL A 276 -25.43 -18.48 -1.56
N LYS A 277 -25.10 -19.61 -0.92
CA LYS A 277 -25.66 -19.99 0.39
C LYS A 277 -25.21 -19.06 1.51
N ALA A 278 -23.94 -18.63 1.50
CA ALA A 278 -23.44 -17.69 2.50
C ALA A 278 -24.08 -16.30 2.32
N LEU A 279 -24.19 -15.81 1.08
CA LEU A 279 -24.84 -14.54 0.77
C LEU A 279 -26.31 -14.52 1.24
N GLN A 280 -27.06 -15.60 1.01
CA GLN A 280 -28.42 -15.76 1.52
C GLN A 280 -28.51 -15.63 3.05
N SER A 281 -27.48 -16.08 3.77
CA SER A 281 -27.46 -15.97 5.24
C SER A 281 -27.19 -14.55 5.75
N TYR A 282 -26.80 -13.62 4.87
CA TYR A 282 -26.53 -12.23 5.22
C TYR A 282 -27.73 -11.30 4.93
N GLU A 283 -28.69 -11.74 4.12
CA GLU A 283 -29.77 -10.89 3.58
C GLU A 283 -30.63 -10.27 4.69
N ASP A 284 -31.10 -11.07 5.64
CA ASP A 284 -31.91 -10.60 6.77
C ASP A 284 -31.16 -9.56 7.61
N ARG A 285 -29.84 -9.72 7.77
CA ARG A 285 -29.00 -8.78 8.52
C ARG A 285 -28.87 -7.46 7.77
N VAL A 286 -28.56 -7.50 6.47
CA VAL A 286 -28.51 -6.30 5.62
C VAL A 286 -29.84 -5.56 5.65
N LEU A 287 -30.96 -6.28 5.55
CA LEU A 287 -32.29 -5.70 5.63
C LEU A 287 -32.55 -5.02 6.98
N SER A 288 -32.12 -5.62 8.09
CA SER A 288 -32.27 -5.02 9.42
C SER A 288 -31.54 -3.67 9.55
N TYR A 289 -30.34 -3.55 8.95
CA TYR A 289 -29.63 -2.28 8.89
C TYR A 289 -30.29 -1.28 7.94
N ALA A 290 -30.87 -1.74 6.83
CA ALA A 290 -31.59 -0.87 5.90
C ALA A 290 -32.83 -0.28 6.55
N GLN A 291 -33.57 -1.09 7.32
CA GLN A 291 -34.71 -0.64 8.14
C GLN A 291 -34.28 0.32 9.25
N LEU A 292 -33.13 0.07 9.89
CA LEU A 292 -32.58 0.99 10.90
C LEU A 292 -32.19 2.34 10.26
N LEU A 293 -31.61 2.32 9.06
CA LEU A 293 -31.28 3.54 8.31
C LEU A 293 -32.57 4.30 7.95
N ASP A 294 -33.58 3.62 7.41
CA ASP A 294 -34.87 4.22 7.06
C ASP A 294 -35.57 4.84 8.29
N GLY A 295 -35.58 4.12 9.42
CA GLY A 295 -36.12 4.63 10.68
C GLY A 295 -35.37 5.85 11.21
N SER A 296 -34.03 5.84 11.16
CA SER A 296 -33.22 6.99 11.54
C SER A 296 -33.48 8.20 10.64
N LEU A 297 -33.58 7.99 9.31
CA LEU A 297 -33.81 9.07 8.36
C LEU A 297 -35.24 9.63 8.48
N SER A 298 -36.23 8.78 8.73
CA SER A 298 -37.62 9.18 8.95
C SER A 298 -37.79 10.08 10.19
N SER A 299 -36.91 9.96 11.19
CA SER A 299 -36.97 10.78 12.40
C SER A 299 -36.74 12.28 12.15
N PHE A 300 -36.07 12.64 11.06
CA PHE A 300 -35.74 14.04 10.72
C PHE A 300 -36.92 14.85 10.18
N SER A 301 -38.09 14.25 9.94
CA SER A 301 -39.37 14.94 9.68
C SER A 301 -39.27 16.18 8.76
N SER A 302 -38.55 16.06 7.63
CA SER A 302 -38.26 17.08 6.58
C SER A 302 -37.01 17.98 6.73
N GLU A 303 -36.20 17.83 7.77
CA GLU A 303 -34.92 18.54 7.87
C GLU A 303 -33.88 17.99 6.87
N PRO A 304 -33.03 18.87 6.28
CA PRO A 304 -31.90 18.41 5.47
C PRO A 304 -30.94 17.55 6.30
N VAL A 305 -30.53 16.42 5.74
CA VAL A 305 -29.61 15.48 6.39
C VAL A 305 -28.33 15.32 5.59
N ASN A 306 -27.21 15.10 6.29
CA ASN A 306 -25.96 14.72 5.65
C ASN A 306 -26.01 13.23 5.27
N ALA A 307 -26.44 12.94 4.03
CA ALA A 307 -26.55 11.58 3.52
C ALA A 307 -25.21 10.82 3.55
N THR A 308 -24.08 11.49 3.30
CA THR A 308 -22.74 10.89 3.34
C THR A 308 -22.43 10.33 4.73
N ALA A 309 -22.80 11.03 5.80
CA ALA A 309 -22.59 10.54 7.17
C ALA A 309 -23.44 9.29 7.45
N TRP A 310 -24.73 9.33 7.13
CA TRP A 310 -25.65 8.20 7.38
C TRP A 310 -25.32 6.96 6.54
N PHE A 311 -24.94 7.13 5.27
CA PHE A 311 -24.50 6.03 4.42
C PHE A 311 -23.15 5.47 4.88
N LYS A 312 -22.28 6.30 5.46
CA LYS A 312 -21.03 5.80 6.07
C LYS A 312 -21.34 4.91 7.25
N TYR A 313 -22.25 5.35 8.13
CA TYR A 313 -22.66 4.56 9.29
C TYR A 313 -23.27 3.22 8.88
N PHE A 314 -24.16 3.24 7.89
CA PHE A 314 -24.75 2.03 7.32
C PHE A 314 -23.69 1.09 6.72
N ALA A 315 -22.83 1.60 5.84
CA ALA A 315 -21.84 0.77 5.14
C ALA A 315 -20.84 0.12 6.11
N PHE A 316 -20.33 0.88 7.09
CA PHE A 316 -19.40 0.34 8.07
C PHE A 316 -20.07 -0.68 8.99
N ASP A 317 -21.24 -0.39 9.55
CA ASP A 317 -21.92 -1.34 10.45
C ASP A 317 -22.31 -2.65 9.73
N VAL A 318 -22.85 -2.56 8.51
CA VAL A 318 -23.18 -3.73 7.69
C VAL A 318 -21.94 -4.58 7.44
N MET A 319 -20.84 -3.95 7.01
CA MET A 319 -19.66 -4.70 6.60
C MET A 319 -18.86 -5.25 7.78
N THR A 320 -18.78 -4.57 8.92
CA THR A 320 -18.17 -5.15 10.12
C THR A 320 -19.02 -6.28 10.69
N ASP A 321 -20.34 -6.16 10.61
CA ASP A 321 -21.24 -7.22 11.04
C ASP A 321 -21.10 -8.45 10.12
N ILE A 322 -21.20 -8.30 8.80
CA ILE A 322 -21.02 -9.42 7.85
C ILE A 322 -19.65 -10.07 8.00
N HIS A 323 -18.59 -9.28 8.21
CA HIS A 323 -17.25 -9.85 8.28
C HIS A 323 -16.94 -10.51 9.62
N TYR A 324 -17.31 -9.90 10.73
CA TYR A 324 -16.84 -10.27 12.08
C TYR A 324 -17.97 -10.52 13.08
N GLY A 325 -19.22 -10.53 12.61
CA GLY A 325 -20.39 -10.77 13.44
C GLY A 325 -20.57 -9.73 14.54
N GLN A 326 -20.15 -8.47 14.28
CA GLN A 326 -20.31 -7.36 15.21
C GLN A 326 -20.35 -5.99 14.50
N SER A 327 -21.37 -5.23 14.85
CA SER A 327 -21.58 -3.82 14.49
C SER A 327 -20.60 -2.88 15.21
N LEU A 328 -20.27 -1.74 14.60
CA LEU A 328 -19.63 -0.62 15.31
C LEU A 328 -20.65 0.30 15.99
N ASP A 329 -21.94 0.01 15.79
CA ASP A 329 -23.10 0.79 16.25
C ASP A 329 -23.05 2.26 15.81
N MET A 330 -22.42 2.54 14.68
CA MET A 330 -22.35 3.89 14.12
C MET A 330 -23.74 4.38 13.71
N LEU A 331 -24.55 3.50 13.10
CA LEU A 331 -25.87 3.83 12.58
C LEU A 331 -26.87 4.04 13.72
N LYS A 332 -26.80 3.20 14.74
CA LYS A 332 -27.63 3.32 15.95
C LYS A 332 -27.32 4.59 16.74
N ASN A 333 -26.04 4.95 16.84
CA ASN A 333 -25.61 6.11 17.62
C ASN A 333 -25.59 7.42 16.81
N GLY A 334 -25.72 7.34 15.48
CA GLY A 334 -25.64 8.50 14.58
C GLY A 334 -24.29 9.22 14.65
N LYS A 335 -23.19 8.49 14.86
CA LYS A 335 -21.85 9.08 15.05
C LYS A 335 -20.74 8.16 14.56
N ASP A 336 -19.59 8.78 14.27
CA ASP A 336 -18.39 8.04 13.90
C ASP A 336 -17.83 7.18 15.03
N HIS A 337 -17.36 5.99 14.67
CA HIS A 337 -16.56 5.16 15.56
C HIS A 337 -15.10 5.61 15.48
N TYR A 338 -14.46 5.83 16.64
CA TYR A 338 -13.11 6.39 16.73
C TYR A 338 -12.06 5.61 15.91
N ALA A 339 -12.23 4.29 15.78
CA ALA A 339 -11.32 3.47 14.97
C ALA A 339 -11.35 3.83 13.48
N ILE A 340 -12.52 4.25 12.96
CA ILE A 340 -12.66 4.67 11.58
C ILE A 340 -12.00 6.04 11.38
N GLU A 341 -12.12 6.94 12.35
CA GLU A 341 -11.39 8.22 12.35
C GLU A 341 -9.87 8.00 12.35
N LEU A 342 -9.37 7.07 13.16
CA LEU A 342 -7.95 6.69 13.18
C LEU A 342 -7.48 6.11 11.84
N SER A 343 -8.31 5.24 11.23
CA SER A 343 -8.04 4.67 9.91
C SER A 343 -7.95 5.75 8.85
N HIS A 344 -8.93 6.66 8.78
CA HIS A 344 -8.95 7.78 7.84
C HIS A 344 -7.74 8.71 8.02
N ALA A 345 -7.41 9.07 9.26
CA ALA A 345 -6.25 9.90 9.56
C ALA A 345 -4.94 9.22 9.13
N GLY A 346 -4.79 7.92 9.39
CA GLY A 346 -3.61 7.15 8.99
C GLY A 346 -3.45 7.03 7.47
N VAL A 347 -4.53 6.76 6.74
CA VAL A 347 -4.51 6.58 5.28
C VAL A 347 -4.43 7.93 4.54
N ALA A 348 -4.91 9.04 5.11
CA ALA A 348 -4.86 10.36 4.49
C ALA A 348 -3.43 10.80 4.12
N VAL A 349 -2.44 10.43 4.94
CA VAL A 349 -1.01 10.69 4.67
C VAL A 349 -0.51 9.91 3.43
N MET A 350 -1.08 8.72 3.20
CA MET A 350 -0.69 7.84 2.10
C MET A 350 -1.29 8.28 0.75
N GLY A 351 -2.44 8.96 0.78
CA GLY A 351 -3.19 9.39 -0.40
C GLY A 351 -2.32 10.10 -1.45
N PRO A 352 -1.75 11.29 -1.20
CA PRO A 352 -0.88 11.99 -2.15
C PRO A 352 0.40 11.23 -2.57
N LEU A 353 0.83 10.25 -1.76
CA LEU A 353 2.07 9.51 -1.95
C LEU A 353 1.91 8.24 -2.79
N THR A 354 0.68 7.89 -3.20
CA THR A 354 0.40 6.69 -4.01
C THR A 354 1.31 6.53 -5.24
N PRO A 355 1.65 7.58 -6.04
CA PRO A 355 2.54 7.43 -7.19
C PRO A 355 4.00 7.13 -6.83
N VAL A 356 4.39 7.29 -5.56
CA VAL A 356 5.77 7.17 -5.06
C VAL A 356 5.86 6.25 -3.83
N PRO A 357 5.64 4.92 -3.97
CA PRO A 357 5.61 4.00 -2.83
C PRO A 357 6.88 4.02 -1.97
N TRP A 358 8.05 4.24 -2.58
CA TRP A 358 9.33 4.35 -1.86
C TRP A 358 9.35 5.53 -0.86
N LEU A 359 8.68 6.64 -1.18
CA LEU A 359 8.61 7.81 -0.32
C LEU A 359 7.64 7.56 0.84
N CYS A 360 6.53 6.86 0.57
CA CYS A 360 5.65 6.37 1.62
C CYS A 360 6.43 5.48 2.61
N GLN A 361 7.16 4.47 2.12
CA GLN A 361 8.00 3.60 2.97
C GLN A 361 8.99 4.40 3.83
N LEU A 362 9.58 5.45 3.25
CA LEU A 362 10.52 6.32 3.95
C LEU A 362 9.85 7.14 5.06
N LEU A 363 8.74 7.82 4.74
CA LEU A 363 8.03 8.67 5.70
C LEU A 363 7.41 7.84 6.83
N MET A 364 6.88 6.67 6.49
CA MET A 364 6.34 5.71 7.45
C MET A 364 7.40 5.11 8.37
N SER A 365 8.69 5.16 7.98
CA SER A 365 9.80 4.72 8.85
C SER A 365 10.21 5.76 9.91
N ILE A 366 9.64 6.97 9.88
CA ILE A 366 9.94 8.04 10.84
C ILE A 366 9.17 7.76 12.15
N PRO A 367 9.83 7.72 13.32
CA PRO A 367 9.14 7.53 14.60
C PRO A 367 8.01 8.55 14.81
N GLY A 368 6.81 8.05 15.10
CA GLY A 368 5.62 8.88 15.32
C GLY A 368 4.82 9.25 14.07
N ALA A 369 5.38 9.08 12.86
CA ALA A 369 4.67 9.39 11.60
C ALA A 369 3.50 8.44 11.30
N GLN A 370 3.42 7.30 12.01
CA GLN A 370 2.38 6.29 11.87
C GLN A 370 1.50 6.17 13.12
N LYS A 371 1.47 7.17 14.00
CA LYS A 371 0.81 7.04 15.31
C LYS A 371 -0.66 6.65 15.20
N GLU A 372 -1.41 7.31 14.32
CA GLU A 372 -2.83 7.04 14.09
C GLU A 372 -3.03 5.66 13.47
N TRP A 373 -2.19 5.30 12.49
CA TRP A 373 -2.20 3.98 11.86
C TRP A 373 -1.89 2.86 12.87
N GLN A 374 -0.91 3.05 13.75
CA GLN A 374 -0.57 2.12 14.82
C GLN A 374 -1.71 1.98 15.83
N ALA A 375 -2.37 3.08 16.21
CA ALA A 375 -3.53 3.04 17.09
C ALA A 375 -4.70 2.28 16.46
N TYR A 376 -4.94 2.47 15.16
CA TYR A 376 -5.91 1.66 14.41
C TYR A 376 -5.55 0.17 14.38
N GLN A 377 -4.27 -0.17 14.17
CA GLN A 377 -3.80 -1.55 14.21
C GLN A 377 -3.97 -2.21 15.59
N VAL A 378 -3.79 -1.46 16.68
CA VAL A 378 -4.04 -1.95 18.05
C VAL A 378 -5.52 -2.29 18.22
N TRP A 379 -6.42 -1.38 17.83
CA TRP A 379 -7.86 -1.65 17.86
C TRP A 379 -8.24 -2.88 17.02
N ALA A 380 -7.73 -2.95 15.78
CA ALA A 380 -8.00 -4.08 14.89
C ALA A 380 -7.51 -5.41 15.47
N HIS A 381 -6.38 -5.38 16.21
CA HIS A 381 -5.85 -6.56 16.89
C HIS A 381 -6.78 -7.01 18.01
N GLU A 382 -7.25 -6.08 18.83
CA GLU A 382 -8.20 -6.33 19.91
C GLU A 382 -9.53 -6.89 19.40
N GLU A 383 -10.07 -6.33 18.31
CA GLU A 383 -11.30 -6.84 17.68
C GLU A 383 -11.12 -8.23 17.09
N LEU A 384 -10.04 -8.48 16.37
CA LEU A 384 -9.76 -9.82 15.84
C LEU A 384 -9.59 -10.84 16.98
N GLN A 385 -8.89 -10.47 18.06
CA GLN A 385 -8.73 -11.33 19.24
C GLN A 385 -10.04 -11.58 19.97
N SER A 386 -10.89 -10.56 20.10
CA SER A 386 -12.25 -10.69 20.63
C SER A 386 -13.05 -11.67 19.77
N ARG A 387 -12.99 -11.51 18.45
CA ARG A 387 -13.67 -12.37 17.50
C ARG A 387 -13.17 -13.82 17.52
N ILE A 388 -11.87 -14.06 17.69
CA ILE A 388 -11.31 -15.42 17.82
C ILE A 388 -11.89 -16.14 19.05
N LYS A 389 -12.07 -15.41 20.15
CA LYS A 389 -12.58 -15.97 21.43
C LYS A 389 -14.09 -16.12 21.44
N ARG A 390 -14.80 -15.26 20.71
CA ARG A 390 -16.27 -15.24 20.63
C ARG A 390 -16.76 -16.21 19.56
N LYS A 391 -17.71 -17.06 19.92
CA LYS A 391 -18.52 -17.77 18.94
C LYS A 391 -19.55 -16.80 18.39
N PRO A 392 -19.63 -16.58 17.07
CA PRO A 392 -20.60 -15.65 16.52
C PRO A 392 -22.01 -16.27 16.61
N GLU A 393 -23.01 -15.44 16.89
CA GLU A 393 -24.42 -15.88 16.98
C GLU A 393 -24.96 -16.28 15.59
N HIS A 394 -24.53 -15.55 14.56
CA HIS A 394 -24.81 -15.81 13.16
C HIS A 394 -23.51 -16.07 12.39
N PHE A 395 -23.61 -16.71 11.23
CA PHE A 395 -22.45 -16.92 10.39
C PHE A 395 -21.88 -15.58 9.90
N ASP A 396 -20.57 -15.42 9.98
CA ASP A 396 -19.85 -14.27 9.43
C ASP A 396 -18.75 -14.76 8.48
N SER A 397 -18.31 -13.88 7.59
CA SER A 397 -17.38 -14.27 6.52
C SER A 397 -16.00 -14.68 7.03
N VAL A 398 -15.53 -14.18 8.19
CA VAL A 398 -14.21 -14.54 8.74
C VAL A 398 -14.19 -15.95 9.34
N SER A 399 -15.36 -16.55 9.57
CA SER A 399 -15.48 -17.91 10.10
C SER A 399 -14.72 -18.94 9.25
N HIS A 400 -14.80 -18.89 7.92
CA HIS A 400 -14.04 -19.82 7.06
C HIS A 400 -12.52 -19.67 7.19
N PRO A 401 -11.94 -18.45 7.07
CA PRO A 401 -10.52 -18.24 7.35
C PRO A 401 -10.06 -18.69 8.74
N LEU A 402 -10.88 -18.49 9.78
CA LEU A 402 -10.56 -18.96 11.13
C LEU A 402 -10.56 -20.49 11.22
N SER A 403 -11.56 -21.16 10.63
CA SER A 403 -11.61 -22.61 10.57
C SER A 403 -10.42 -23.19 9.80
N ALA A 404 -10.07 -22.61 8.65
CA ALA A 404 -8.91 -23.03 7.87
C ALA A 404 -7.59 -22.85 8.65
N ALA A 405 -7.43 -21.76 9.39
CA ALA A 405 -6.27 -21.57 10.27
C ALA A 405 -6.21 -22.62 11.39
N GLN A 406 -7.36 -23.01 11.95
CA GLN A 406 -7.44 -24.07 12.96
C GLN A 406 -7.03 -25.43 12.39
N GLU A 407 -7.47 -25.76 11.17
CA GLU A 407 -7.08 -26.98 10.45
C GLU A 407 -5.58 -26.98 10.09
N GLN A 408 -4.99 -25.81 9.88
CA GLN A 408 -3.57 -25.61 9.56
C GLN A 408 -2.67 -25.53 10.81
N GLY A 409 -3.15 -25.99 11.97
CA GLY A 409 -2.36 -26.10 13.20
C GLY A 409 -2.62 -25.00 14.24
N GLY A 410 -3.54 -24.06 13.96
CA GLY A 410 -4.02 -23.08 14.93
C GLY A 410 -3.85 -21.62 14.49
N VAL A 411 -4.69 -20.75 15.06
CA VAL A 411 -4.66 -19.31 14.80
C VAL A 411 -3.39 -18.64 15.34
N ASP A 412 -2.80 -19.18 16.41
CA ASP A 412 -1.61 -18.62 17.06
C ASP A 412 -0.32 -18.84 16.25
N ILE A 413 -0.37 -19.65 15.19
CA ILE A 413 0.74 -19.75 14.23
C ILE A 413 0.94 -18.37 13.59
N GLU A 414 2.16 -17.86 13.69
CA GLU A 414 2.51 -16.50 13.26
C GLU A 414 2.06 -16.19 11.82
N GLU A 415 2.24 -17.14 10.91
CA GLU A 415 1.82 -17.00 9.51
C GLU A 415 0.29 -16.93 9.36
N ASN A 416 -0.46 -17.80 10.06
CA ASN A 416 -1.92 -17.80 10.04
C ASN A 416 -2.47 -16.47 10.58
N TYR A 417 -1.93 -16.02 11.72
CA TYR A 417 -2.33 -14.77 12.34
C TYR A 417 -2.04 -13.57 11.44
N LYS A 418 -0.86 -13.52 10.80
CA LYS A 418 -0.49 -12.44 9.86
C LYS A 418 -1.53 -12.27 8.75
N TRP A 419 -1.94 -13.37 8.12
CA TRP A 419 -2.95 -13.34 7.05
C TRP A 419 -4.34 -12.96 7.57
N LEU A 420 -4.77 -13.52 8.70
CA LEU A 420 -6.05 -13.17 9.32
C LEU A 420 -6.12 -11.68 9.67
N PHE A 421 -5.04 -11.15 10.26
CA PHE A 421 -4.96 -9.75 10.67
C PHE A 421 -4.92 -8.78 9.50
N GLY A 422 -4.14 -9.08 8.46
CA GLY A 422 -4.11 -8.21 7.28
C GLY A 422 -5.38 -8.28 6.44
N ASP A 423 -6.03 -9.44 6.33
CA ASP A 423 -7.37 -9.51 5.75
C ASP A 423 -8.39 -8.75 6.60
N PHE A 424 -8.28 -8.83 7.93
CA PHE A 424 -9.17 -8.10 8.84
C PHE A 424 -9.15 -6.59 8.53
N ILE A 425 -7.94 -6.01 8.52
CA ILE A 425 -7.72 -4.59 8.23
C ILE A 425 -8.21 -4.24 6.83
N ALA A 426 -7.88 -5.07 5.83
CA ALA A 426 -8.19 -4.77 4.43
C ALA A 426 -9.70 -4.82 4.16
N ASN A 427 -10.42 -5.78 4.73
CA ASN A 427 -11.84 -5.98 4.46
C ASN A 427 -12.73 -4.89 5.05
N ILE A 428 -12.38 -4.33 6.23
CA ILE A 428 -13.11 -3.21 6.83
C ILE A 428 -13.10 -2.01 5.89
N GLY A 429 -11.91 -1.60 5.42
CA GLY A 429 -11.78 -0.46 4.52
C GLY A 429 -12.35 -0.74 3.13
N ALA A 430 -11.95 -1.84 2.50
CA ALA A 430 -12.31 -2.15 1.12
C ALA A 430 -13.82 -2.38 0.94
N GLY A 431 -14.47 -3.06 1.88
CA GLY A 431 -15.90 -3.33 1.83
C GLY A 431 -16.76 -2.10 2.11
N SER A 432 -16.41 -1.33 3.16
CA SER A 432 -17.28 -0.24 3.64
C SER A 432 -17.18 1.01 2.76
N GLU A 433 -15.97 1.42 2.37
CA GLU A 433 -15.76 2.66 1.60
C GLU A 433 -16.36 2.59 0.19
N THR A 434 -16.28 1.42 -0.45
CA THR A 434 -16.80 1.24 -1.81
C THR A 434 -18.33 1.28 -1.85
N ILE A 435 -18.99 0.71 -0.84
CA ILE A 435 -20.44 0.78 -0.65
C ILE A 435 -20.85 2.23 -0.34
N LEU A 436 -20.16 2.89 0.60
CA LEU A 436 -20.39 4.29 0.94
C LEU A 436 -20.36 5.19 -0.31
N SER A 437 -19.27 5.15 -1.08
CA SER A 437 -19.13 5.99 -2.27
C SER A 437 -20.24 5.72 -3.28
N THR A 438 -20.57 4.44 -3.51
CA THR A 438 -21.66 4.05 -4.43
C THR A 438 -23.00 4.63 -3.97
N MET A 439 -23.36 4.47 -2.69
CA MET A 439 -24.62 4.98 -2.15
C MET A 439 -24.70 6.51 -2.24
N VAL A 440 -23.63 7.23 -1.89
CA VAL A 440 -23.59 8.69 -1.98
C VAL A 440 -23.91 9.16 -3.40
N PHE A 441 -23.25 8.60 -4.41
CA PHE A 441 -23.46 9.00 -5.79
C PHE A 441 -24.80 8.53 -6.36
N LEU A 442 -25.28 7.35 -5.97
CA LEU A 442 -26.58 6.84 -6.38
C LEU A 442 -27.69 7.78 -5.93
N PHE A 443 -27.72 8.12 -4.65
CA PHE A 443 -28.76 8.99 -4.09
C PHE A 443 -28.58 10.45 -4.49
N TYR A 444 -27.35 10.92 -4.72
CA TYR A 444 -27.09 12.23 -5.34
C TYR A 444 -27.78 12.35 -6.70
N HIS A 445 -27.61 11.35 -7.57
CA HIS A 445 -28.24 11.35 -8.90
C HIS A 445 -29.76 11.19 -8.83
N LEU A 446 -30.27 10.32 -7.94
CA LEU A 446 -31.71 10.20 -7.74
C LEU A 446 -32.33 11.50 -7.26
N ALA A 447 -31.70 12.20 -6.31
CA ALA A 447 -32.18 13.50 -5.82
C ALA A 447 -32.27 14.56 -6.93
N ALA A 448 -31.40 14.47 -7.95
CA ALA A 448 -31.40 15.33 -9.12
C ALA A 448 -32.36 14.86 -10.23
N ALA A 449 -32.93 13.66 -10.14
CA ALA A 449 -33.73 13.03 -11.19
C ALA A 449 -35.10 12.50 -10.69
N PRO A 450 -36.09 13.38 -10.41
CA PRO A 450 -37.40 12.97 -9.87
C PRO A 450 -38.17 11.97 -10.76
N THR A 451 -37.98 12.04 -12.08
CA THR A 451 -38.60 11.09 -13.03
C THR A 451 -38.09 9.66 -12.83
N GLU A 452 -36.80 9.51 -12.50
CA GLU A 452 -36.20 8.19 -12.28
C GLU A 452 -36.61 7.63 -10.92
N ILE A 453 -36.82 8.49 -9.91
CA ILE A 453 -37.45 8.09 -8.64
C ILE A 453 -38.86 7.55 -8.88
N ALA A 454 -39.67 8.23 -9.70
CA ALA A 454 -41.04 7.79 -9.97
C ALA A 454 -41.07 6.40 -10.64
N LYS A 455 -40.23 6.18 -11.66
CA LYS A 455 -40.07 4.86 -12.30
C LYS A 455 -39.64 3.79 -11.31
N LEU A 456 -38.65 4.10 -10.46
CA LEU A 456 -38.16 3.17 -9.45
C LEU A 456 -39.27 2.80 -8.47
N ARG A 457 -40.06 3.76 -7.99
CA ARG A 457 -41.20 3.49 -7.10
C ARG A 457 -42.24 2.59 -7.76
N THR A 458 -42.60 2.87 -9.02
CA THR A 458 -43.54 2.04 -9.78
C THR A 458 -43.01 0.62 -9.99
N GLU A 459 -41.71 0.45 -10.28
CA GLU A 459 -41.10 -0.88 -10.38
C GLU A 459 -41.14 -1.63 -9.02
N LEU A 460 -40.86 -0.93 -7.92
CA LEU A 460 -40.86 -1.48 -6.57
C LEU A 460 -42.26 -1.89 -6.07
N GLU A 461 -43.35 -1.35 -6.65
CA GLU A 461 -44.73 -1.80 -6.34
C GLU A 461 -44.98 -3.27 -6.69
N ALA A 462 -44.19 -3.85 -7.59
CA ALA A 462 -44.28 -5.25 -7.98
C ALA A 462 -43.61 -6.22 -6.98
N LEU A 463 -42.88 -5.71 -5.97
CA LEU A 463 -42.22 -6.56 -4.97
C LEU A 463 -43.23 -7.23 -4.05
N THR A 464 -43.03 -8.53 -3.83
CA THR A 464 -43.77 -9.26 -2.81
C THR A 464 -43.08 -9.16 -1.45
N SER A 465 -41.75 -9.04 -1.44
CA SER A 465 -40.95 -8.82 -0.22
C SER A 465 -39.62 -8.11 -0.50
N PHE A 466 -39.25 -7.18 0.38
CA PHE A 466 -37.91 -6.58 0.39
C PHE A 466 -36.82 -7.53 0.93
N SER A 467 -37.21 -8.69 1.47
CA SER A 467 -36.28 -9.71 1.98
C SER A 467 -35.84 -10.73 0.93
N ASP A 468 -36.44 -10.74 -0.27
CA ASP A 468 -36.04 -11.66 -1.33
C ASP A 468 -35.18 -10.95 -2.37
N ASN A 469 -33.85 -11.13 -2.27
CA ASN A 469 -32.91 -10.58 -3.25
C ASN A 469 -33.13 -11.12 -4.67
N ARG A 470 -33.80 -12.27 -4.86
CA ARG A 470 -34.08 -12.80 -6.21
C ARG A 470 -35.02 -11.91 -6.97
N GLU A 471 -36.02 -11.33 -6.29
CA GLU A 471 -36.91 -10.35 -6.92
C GLU A 471 -36.13 -9.09 -7.29
N LEU A 472 -35.33 -8.55 -6.35
CA LEU A 472 -34.53 -7.33 -6.55
C LEU A 472 -33.52 -7.47 -7.70
N THR A 473 -32.87 -8.62 -7.85
CA THR A 473 -31.91 -8.87 -8.94
C THR A 473 -32.56 -8.97 -10.32
N SER A 474 -33.88 -9.17 -10.39
CA SER A 474 -34.64 -9.22 -11.65
C SER A 474 -35.18 -7.86 -12.10
N MET A 475 -35.01 -6.81 -11.28
CA MET A 475 -35.58 -5.48 -11.53
C MET A 475 -34.72 -4.64 -12.47
N PRO A 476 -35.15 -4.41 -13.72
CA PRO A 476 -34.32 -3.74 -14.72
C PRO A 476 -33.97 -2.29 -14.36
N HIS A 477 -34.92 -1.51 -13.84
CA HIS A 477 -34.70 -0.10 -13.55
C HIS A 477 -33.81 0.10 -12.31
N LEU A 478 -34.08 -0.61 -11.21
CA LEU A 478 -33.23 -0.64 -10.02
C LEU A 478 -31.76 -1.00 -10.37
N ASN A 479 -31.56 -2.12 -11.05
CA ASN A 479 -30.21 -2.58 -11.40
C ASN A 479 -29.53 -1.66 -12.41
N GLY A 480 -30.29 -1.08 -13.33
CA GLY A 480 -29.73 -0.11 -14.26
C GLY A 480 -29.32 1.20 -13.57
N VAL A 481 -30.06 1.72 -12.58
CA VAL A 481 -29.64 2.89 -11.78
C VAL A 481 -28.34 2.60 -11.03
N ILE A 482 -28.22 1.40 -10.43
CA ILE A 482 -27.00 0.96 -9.74
C ILE A 482 -25.84 0.88 -10.73
N ASN A 483 -26.01 0.18 -11.85
CA ASN A 483 -24.97 0.00 -12.86
C ASN A 483 -24.53 1.34 -13.46
N GLU A 484 -25.48 2.25 -13.68
CA GLU A 484 -25.16 3.57 -14.23
C GLU A 484 -24.40 4.44 -13.24
N THR A 485 -24.75 4.34 -11.95
CA THR A 485 -23.97 4.97 -10.88
C THR A 485 -22.53 4.42 -10.89
N LEU A 486 -22.35 3.10 -10.97
CA LEU A 486 -21.02 2.47 -10.97
C LEU A 486 -20.22 2.79 -12.24
N ARG A 487 -20.87 2.97 -13.39
CA ARG A 487 -20.22 3.40 -14.63
C ARG A 487 -19.65 4.81 -14.49
N LEU A 488 -20.40 5.73 -13.88
CA LEU A 488 -19.99 7.12 -13.75
C LEU A 488 -19.07 7.37 -12.57
N HIS A 489 -19.37 6.74 -11.46
CA HIS A 489 -18.69 6.92 -10.19
C HIS A 489 -18.15 5.58 -9.72
N PRO A 490 -17.24 4.95 -10.48
CA PRO A 490 -16.61 3.71 -10.05
C PRO A 490 -15.89 3.96 -8.73
N PRO A 491 -16.10 3.13 -7.68
CA PRO A 491 -15.48 3.34 -6.37
C PRO A 491 -13.95 3.37 -6.38
N ILE A 492 -13.32 2.77 -7.41
CA ILE A 492 -11.88 2.84 -7.66
C ILE A 492 -11.64 3.54 -9.00
N PRO A 493 -11.75 4.89 -9.05
CA PRO A 493 -11.86 5.61 -10.32
C PRO A 493 -10.59 5.60 -11.15
N SER A 494 -9.42 5.53 -10.50
CA SER A 494 -8.14 5.48 -11.20
C SER A 494 -7.75 4.07 -11.68
N GLY A 495 -8.42 3.02 -11.22
CA GLY A 495 -8.02 1.62 -11.47
C GLY A 495 -6.87 1.14 -10.57
N GLY A 496 -6.58 -0.16 -10.64
CA GLY A 496 -5.49 -0.79 -9.88
C GLY A 496 -4.21 -0.93 -10.70
N LEU A 497 -3.06 -0.59 -10.14
CA LEU A 497 -1.79 -0.71 -10.87
C LEU A 497 -1.39 -2.19 -11.08
N ARG A 498 -0.84 -2.50 -12.26
CA ARG A 498 -0.35 -3.82 -12.61
C ARG A 498 1.01 -3.71 -13.28
N ASP A 499 1.80 -4.77 -13.25
CA ASP A 499 3.00 -4.88 -14.08
C ASP A 499 2.75 -5.89 -15.20
N THR A 500 3.12 -5.50 -16.42
CA THR A 500 3.05 -6.38 -17.60
C THR A 500 3.95 -7.61 -17.41
N PRO A 501 3.58 -8.78 -17.95
CA PRO A 501 4.41 -9.99 -17.87
C PRO A 501 5.75 -9.81 -18.62
N PRO A 502 6.76 -10.67 -18.41
CA PRO A 502 8.08 -10.52 -19.04
C PRO A 502 8.05 -10.43 -20.57
N GLU A 503 7.11 -11.13 -21.22
CA GLU A 503 6.90 -11.10 -22.67
C GLU A 503 6.26 -9.80 -23.20
N GLY A 504 5.79 -8.91 -22.33
CA GLY A 504 5.04 -7.71 -22.71
C GLY A 504 3.55 -7.98 -22.98
N LEU A 505 2.87 -6.98 -23.51
CA LEU A 505 1.45 -7.03 -23.91
C LEU A 505 1.28 -6.39 -25.28
N GLU A 506 0.30 -6.84 -26.04
CA GLU A 506 -0.15 -6.17 -27.26
C GLU A 506 -1.61 -5.81 -27.10
N ILE A 507 -1.94 -4.51 -27.21
CA ILE A 507 -3.29 -3.98 -27.02
C ILE A 507 -3.55 -2.99 -28.16
N ASP A 508 -4.61 -3.23 -28.94
CA ASP A 508 -4.98 -2.40 -30.11
C ASP A 508 -3.81 -2.13 -31.07
N GLY A 509 -2.98 -3.14 -31.33
CA GLY A 509 -1.79 -3.04 -32.19
C GLY A 509 -0.62 -2.25 -31.58
N THR A 510 -0.72 -1.85 -30.30
CA THR A 510 0.35 -1.19 -29.55
C THR A 510 1.04 -2.18 -28.63
N TYR A 511 2.34 -2.39 -28.86
CA TYR A 511 3.16 -3.25 -28.00
C TYR A 511 3.70 -2.51 -26.77
N ILE A 512 3.45 -3.07 -25.59
CA ILE A 512 3.94 -2.59 -24.31
C ILE A 512 5.00 -3.58 -23.80
N PRO A 513 6.25 -3.13 -23.57
CA PRO A 513 7.32 -4.00 -23.08
C PRO A 513 7.04 -4.61 -21.70
N GLY A 514 7.62 -5.78 -21.42
CA GLY A 514 7.45 -6.48 -20.14
C GLY A 514 8.07 -5.78 -18.93
N GLY A 515 7.53 -6.00 -17.73
CA GLY A 515 7.92 -5.30 -16.49
C GLY A 515 7.69 -3.78 -16.52
N VAL A 516 6.69 -3.30 -17.29
CA VAL A 516 6.19 -1.92 -17.25
C VAL A 516 4.96 -1.87 -16.35
N THR A 517 4.87 -0.84 -15.50
CA THR A 517 3.66 -0.62 -14.73
C THR A 517 2.57 -0.05 -15.64
N VAL A 518 1.38 -0.63 -15.59
CA VAL A 518 0.23 -0.25 -16.40
C VAL A 518 -0.99 0.06 -15.53
N LEU A 519 -1.82 0.97 -16.03
CA LEU A 519 -3.06 1.42 -15.41
C LEU A 519 -4.15 1.57 -16.46
N VAL A 520 -5.39 1.20 -16.12
CA VAL A 520 -6.56 1.39 -16.97
C VAL A 520 -7.65 2.14 -16.16
N PRO A 521 -7.81 3.47 -16.34
CA PRO A 521 -8.66 4.28 -15.46
C PRO A 521 -10.15 4.06 -15.70
N ALA A 522 -10.84 3.52 -14.69
CA ALA A 522 -12.27 3.21 -14.78
C ALA A 522 -13.13 4.46 -14.99
N TYR A 523 -12.76 5.60 -14.39
CA TYR A 523 -13.49 6.86 -14.54
C TYR A 523 -13.54 7.34 -16.00
N SER A 524 -12.40 7.29 -16.69
CA SER A 524 -12.27 7.68 -18.10
C SER A 524 -12.98 6.68 -19.00
N LEU A 525 -12.75 5.38 -18.79
CA LEU A 525 -13.40 4.33 -19.57
C LEU A 525 -14.92 4.36 -19.45
N GLY A 526 -15.44 4.60 -18.25
CA GLY A 526 -16.87 4.75 -18.03
C GLY A 526 -17.48 5.84 -18.91
N ARG A 527 -16.70 6.82 -19.36
CA ARG A 527 -17.13 7.98 -20.19
C ARG A 527 -16.68 7.89 -21.65
N CYS A 528 -15.99 6.83 -22.06
CA CYS A 528 -15.61 6.63 -23.46
C CYS A 528 -16.85 6.48 -24.34
N THR A 529 -16.95 7.31 -25.38
CA THR A 529 -18.06 7.29 -26.34
C THR A 529 -18.01 6.11 -27.32
N SER A 530 -16.81 5.52 -27.51
CA SER A 530 -16.60 4.31 -28.32
C SER A 530 -17.24 3.07 -27.70
N LEU A 531 -17.43 3.07 -26.37
CA LEU A 531 -18.33 2.14 -25.70
C LEU A 531 -19.74 2.65 -25.93
N ALA A 532 -20.34 2.20 -27.02
CA ALA A 532 -21.75 2.43 -27.31
C ALA A 532 -22.60 1.79 -26.20
N TRP A 533 -22.93 2.56 -25.16
CA TRP A 533 -23.89 2.19 -24.11
C TRP A 533 -25.32 2.26 -24.67
N HIS A 534 -25.59 1.60 -25.80
CA HIS A 534 -26.83 1.75 -26.58
C HIS A 534 -28.06 1.06 -25.98
N ASN A 535 -27.94 0.39 -24.83
CA ASN A 535 -29.00 -0.45 -24.25
C ASN A 535 -29.36 -0.16 -22.79
N LEU A 536 -28.93 0.97 -22.22
CA LEU A 536 -29.48 1.42 -20.95
C LEU A 536 -30.56 2.46 -21.26
N ASP A 537 -31.82 2.02 -21.31
CA ASP A 537 -33.02 2.89 -21.37
C ASP A 537 -33.15 3.85 -20.17
N ILE A 538 -32.15 3.85 -19.28
CA ILE A 538 -31.97 4.80 -18.19
C ILE A 538 -31.21 5.99 -18.75
N VAL A 539 -31.97 6.85 -19.42
CA VAL A 539 -31.51 8.17 -19.86
C VAL A 539 -31.42 9.09 -18.64
N LEU A 540 -30.45 8.85 -17.76
CA LEU A 540 -29.96 9.86 -16.82
C LEU A 540 -29.14 10.95 -17.56
N PHE A 541 -28.93 10.80 -18.88
CA PHE A 541 -27.74 11.31 -19.56
C PHE A 541 -27.87 12.53 -20.47
N SER A 542 -29.03 12.89 -21.00
CA SER A 542 -29.10 13.99 -21.97
C SER A 542 -28.96 15.37 -21.34
N SER A 543 -29.39 15.56 -20.09
CA SER A 543 -29.42 16.90 -19.46
C SER A 543 -28.14 17.28 -18.69
N PHE A 544 -27.34 16.31 -18.23
CA PHE A 544 -26.25 16.58 -17.28
C PHE A 544 -24.84 16.66 -17.87
N MET A 545 -24.56 16.03 -19.02
CA MET A 545 -23.31 16.25 -19.75
C MET A 545 -23.14 17.74 -20.17
N ALA A 546 -24.25 18.49 -20.27
CA ALA A 546 -24.24 19.94 -20.52
C ALA A 546 -23.80 20.78 -19.30
N LEU A 547 -23.91 20.25 -18.07
CA LEU A 547 -23.54 20.94 -16.82
C LEU A 547 -22.11 20.62 -16.35
N CYS A 548 -21.52 19.54 -16.83
CA CYS A 548 -20.18 19.10 -16.42
C CYS A 548 -19.04 20.10 -16.77
N PRO A 549 -19.07 20.83 -17.90
CA PRO A 549 -18.08 21.88 -18.17
C PRO A 549 -18.21 23.11 -17.26
N LEU A 550 -19.41 23.37 -16.72
CA LEU A 550 -19.67 24.57 -15.91
C LEU A 550 -19.20 24.41 -14.45
N LEU A 551 -19.16 23.18 -13.91
CA LEU A 551 -18.73 22.92 -12.53
C LEU A 551 -17.22 22.75 -12.36
N LEU A 552 -16.48 22.42 -13.43
CA LEU A 552 -15.01 22.32 -13.40
C LEU A 552 -14.31 23.68 -13.62
N ALA A 553 -15.06 24.73 -13.96
CA ALA A 553 -14.54 26.07 -14.16
C ALA A 553 -14.48 26.92 -12.86
N ASP A 554 -15.18 26.51 -11.80
CA ASP A 554 -15.41 27.34 -10.60
C ASP A 554 -14.61 26.91 -9.34
N THR A 555 -13.47 26.21 -9.50
CA THR A 555 -12.59 25.88 -8.35
C THR A 555 -11.27 26.66 -8.31
N ASP A 556 -11.17 27.75 -9.05
CA ASP A 556 -10.09 28.74 -8.92
C ASP A 556 -10.65 30.07 -8.36
N GLU A 557 -11.12 30.06 -7.10
CA GLU A 557 -11.11 31.22 -6.20
C GLU A 557 -10.70 30.81 -4.78
#